data_AF-A0A8T4QPT1-F1
#
_entry.id   AF-A0A8T4QPT1-F1
#
_cell.length_a   1.000
_cell.length_b   1.000
_cell.length_c   1.000
_cell.angle_alpha   90.00
_cell.angle_beta   90.00
_cell.angle_gamma   90.00
#
_symmetry.space_group_name_H-M   'P 1'
#
loop_
_entity.id
_entity.type
_entity.pdbx_description
1 polymer ?
#
loop_
_entity_poly.entity_id
_entity_poly.type
_entity_poly.pdbx_seq_one_letter_code
_entity_poly.pdbx_strand_id
1 'polypeptide(L)'
;MSTDLGTEREILKEIRLYSEKEFEGLTQYQQGKHREHIIKQILENSKEGTTVQTIKSLVPYLGNEKTIRAYLDKYVNINLGYEKSFGRVTVYYPNGRLLHDVLEENVPIGKKVYSFIHLKNPEGEFIAIQEKKRNELNALTLSGGIIINKEAFPSFVEHINHINKKMNGGK
;
A
#
# COMPACT_ATOMS: atom_id res chain seq x y z
N MET A 1 20.19 7.58 -12.87
CA MET A 1 18.95 7.14 -13.52
C MET A 1 18.02 8.33 -13.54
N SER A 2 17.75 8.89 -14.72
CA SER A 2 16.76 9.94 -14.90
C SER A 2 15.39 9.30 -14.78
N THR A 3 14.66 9.59 -13.69
CA THR A 3 13.22 9.32 -13.63
C THR A 3 12.56 10.13 -14.73
N ASP A 4 11.93 9.46 -15.68
CA ASP A 4 11.19 10.12 -16.75
C ASP A 4 9.93 10.76 -16.14
N LEU A 5 10.03 12.05 -15.85
CA LEU A 5 8.91 12.86 -15.35
C LEU A 5 7.71 12.85 -16.31
N GLY A 6 7.89 12.43 -17.57
CA GLY A 6 6.81 12.27 -18.55
C GLY A 6 5.75 11.28 -18.08
N THR A 7 6.17 10.06 -17.72
CA THR A 7 5.27 8.98 -17.28
C THR A 7 4.55 9.33 -15.98
N GLU A 8 5.23 10.01 -15.05
CA GLU A 8 4.66 10.36 -13.75
C GLU A 8 3.72 11.58 -13.80
N ARG A 9 3.91 12.48 -14.76
CA ARG A 9 2.94 13.56 -15.03
C ARG A 9 1.64 13.05 -15.62
N GLU A 10 1.66 11.92 -16.33
CA GLU A 10 0.42 11.30 -16.80
C GLU A 10 -0.44 10.77 -15.65
N ILE A 11 0.18 10.26 -14.59
CA ILE A 11 -0.53 9.82 -13.37
C ILE A 11 -1.39 10.95 -12.79
N LEU A 12 -0.89 12.20 -12.82
CA LEU A 12 -1.61 13.34 -12.27
C LEU A 12 -2.84 13.75 -13.07
N LYS A 13 -2.97 13.36 -14.35
CA LYS A 13 -4.13 13.74 -15.19
C LYS A 13 -5.44 13.14 -14.69
N GLU A 14 -5.37 12.00 -14.00
CA GLU A 14 -6.56 11.30 -13.47
C GLU A 14 -6.83 11.65 -12.00
N ILE A 15 -5.93 12.41 -11.36
CA ILE A 15 -6.02 12.75 -9.94
C ILE A 15 -6.55 14.17 -9.77
N ARG A 16 -7.61 14.33 -8.97
CA ARG A 16 -8.12 15.66 -8.60
C ARG A 16 -7.19 16.32 -7.59
N LEU A 17 -6.34 17.23 -8.07
CA LEU A 17 -5.47 18.06 -7.25
C LEU A 17 -6.18 19.37 -6.84
N TYR A 18 -5.89 19.83 -5.63
CA TYR A 18 -6.18 21.21 -5.24
C TYR A 18 -5.07 22.11 -5.77
N SER A 19 -5.37 23.38 -6.02
CA SER A 19 -4.32 24.39 -6.06
C SER A 19 -3.71 24.59 -4.67
N GLU A 20 -2.50 25.13 -4.60
CA GLU A 20 -1.82 25.41 -3.33
C GLU A 20 -2.67 26.29 -2.40
N LYS A 21 -3.31 27.33 -2.94
CA LYS A 21 -4.21 28.21 -2.17
C LYS A 21 -5.46 27.49 -1.64
N GLU A 22 -6.07 26.64 -2.46
CA GLU A 22 -7.22 25.85 -2.01
C GLU A 22 -6.83 24.87 -0.91
N PHE A 23 -5.65 24.26 -1.03
CA PHE A 23 -5.12 23.33 -0.04
C PHE A 23 -4.82 24.02 1.30
N GLU A 24 -4.22 25.21 1.28
CA GLU A 24 -3.96 26.02 2.48
C GLU A 24 -5.26 26.42 3.20
N GLY A 25 -6.35 26.63 2.47
CA GLY A 25 -7.67 26.93 3.03
C GLY A 25 -8.36 25.74 3.71
N LEU A 26 -7.84 24.52 3.58
CA LEU A 26 -8.39 23.33 4.23
C LEU A 26 -8.01 23.25 5.71
N THR A 27 -8.87 22.63 6.51
CA THR A 27 -8.53 22.25 7.89
C THR A 27 -7.37 21.25 7.93
N GLN A 28 -6.64 21.17 9.05
CA GLN A 28 -5.53 20.21 9.21
C GLN A 28 -5.95 18.76 8.94
N TYR A 29 -7.15 18.38 9.38
CA TYR A 29 -7.71 17.05 9.11
C TYR A 29 -7.91 16.81 7.61
N GLN A 30 -8.54 17.75 6.90
CA GLN A 30 -8.78 17.66 5.45
C GLN A 30 -7.46 17.66 4.67
N GLN A 31 -6.49 18.50 5.06
CA GLN A 31 -5.15 18.47 4.48
C GLN A 31 -4.50 17.10 4.65
N GLY A 32 -4.57 16.53 5.87
CA GLY A 32 -4.05 15.19 6.15
C GLY A 32 -4.69 14.11 5.27
N LYS A 33 -6.01 14.15 5.10
CA LYS A 33 -6.75 13.23 4.23
C LYS A 33 -6.41 13.40 2.76
N HIS A 34 -6.28 14.64 2.29
CA HIS A 34 -5.88 14.90 0.92
C HIS A 34 -4.45 14.40 0.66
N ARG A 35 -3.49 14.71 1.54
CA ARG A 35 -2.11 14.19 1.45
C ARG A 35 -2.08 12.67 1.36
N GLU A 36 -2.80 12.01 2.27
CA GLU A 36 -2.93 10.56 2.31
C GLU A 36 -3.43 10.03 0.96
N HIS A 37 -4.53 10.58 0.45
CA HIS A 37 -5.15 10.17 -0.80
C HIS A 37 -4.23 10.37 -2.01
N ILE A 38 -3.62 11.54 -2.18
CA ILE A 38 -2.78 11.84 -3.34
C ILE A 38 -1.50 11.00 -3.34
N ILE A 39 -0.81 10.89 -2.20
CA ILE A 39 0.42 10.07 -2.12
C ILE A 39 0.11 8.60 -2.40
N LYS A 40 -1.02 8.10 -1.90
CA LYS A 40 -1.49 6.74 -2.19
C LYS A 40 -1.69 6.53 -3.70
N GLN A 41 -2.43 7.44 -4.34
CA GLN A 41 -2.72 7.35 -5.77
C GLN A 41 -1.46 7.43 -6.63
N ILE A 42 -0.48 8.28 -6.26
CA ILE A 42 0.80 8.34 -6.97
C ILE A 42 1.55 7.01 -6.84
N LEU A 43 1.61 6.44 -5.63
CA LEU A 43 2.25 5.14 -5.40
C LEU A 43 1.59 4.03 -6.22
N GLU A 44 0.26 3.90 -6.14
CA GLU A 44 -0.51 2.84 -6.82
C GLU A 44 -0.34 2.86 -8.35
N ASN A 45 -0.13 4.05 -8.94
CA ASN A 45 -0.01 4.21 -10.38
C ASN A 45 1.45 4.26 -10.88
N SER A 46 2.45 4.32 -9.99
CA SER A 46 3.85 4.42 -10.37
C SER A 46 4.46 3.03 -10.66
N LYS A 47 4.31 2.54 -11.88
CA LYS A 47 4.83 1.21 -12.30
C LYS A 47 6.35 1.08 -12.16
N GLU A 48 7.09 2.16 -12.36
CA GLU A 48 8.55 2.18 -12.26
C GLU A 48 9.05 2.51 -10.85
N GLY A 49 8.13 2.70 -9.91
CA GLY A 49 8.40 3.17 -8.57
C GLY A 49 8.62 4.69 -8.52
N THR A 50 8.36 5.27 -7.36
CA THR A 50 8.44 6.70 -7.10
C THR A 50 9.38 6.98 -5.94
N THR A 51 9.94 8.19 -5.88
CA THR A 51 10.77 8.64 -4.77
C THR A 51 10.09 9.77 -4.03
N VAL A 52 10.52 10.02 -2.78
CA VAL A 52 10.08 11.21 -2.03
C VAL A 52 10.33 12.49 -2.82
N GLN A 53 11.49 12.59 -3.49
CA GLN A 53 11.86 13.76 -4.29
C GLN A 53 10.96 13.93 -5.51
N THR A 54 10.61 12.83 -6.15
CA THR A 54 9.68 12.80 -7.27
C THR A 54 8.31 13.35 -6.86
N ILE A 55 7.70 12.78 -5.80
CA ILE A 55 6.38 13.22 -5.33
C ILE A 55 6.41 14.69 -4.96
N LYS A 56 7.48 15.14 -4.29
CA LYS A 56 7.67 16.54 -3.94
C LYS A 56 7.76 17.46 -5.17
N SER A 57 8.39 16.99 -6.24
CA SER A 57 8.52 17.74 -7.50
C SER A 57 7.21 17.78 -8.29
N LEU A 58 6.42 16.70 -8.22
CA LEU A 58 5.12 16.58 -8.88
C LEU A 58 4.05 17.43 -8.20
N VAL A 59 3.99 17.40 -6.86
CA VAL A 59 2.98 18.10 -6.07
C VAL A 59 3.61 18.79 -4.85
N PRO A 60 4.24 19.97 -5.04
CA PRO A 60 5.05 20.63 -4.02
C PRO A 60 4.32 20.97 -2.73
N TYR A 61 3.02 21.28 -2.80
CA TYR A 61 2.23 21.71 -1.64
C TYR A 61 1.86 20.56 -0.68
N LEU A 62 2.07 19.29 -1.05
CA LEU A 62 1.68 18.15 -0.21
C LEU A 62 2.43 18.08 1.12
N GLY A 63 3.63 18.63 1.22
CA GLY A 63 4.40 18.65 2.45
C GLY A 63 5.90 18.59 2.23
N ASN A 64 6.66 18.51 3.31
CA ASN A 64 8.10 18.29 3.24
C ASN A 64 8.42 16.80 3.02
N GLU A 65 9.68 16.49 2.74
CA GLU A 65 10.16 15.12 2.50
C GLU A 65 9.85 14.17 3.65
N LYS A 66 9.96 14.65 4.90
CA LYS A 66 9.67 13.86 6.10
C LYS A 66 8.20 13.45 6.15
N THR A 67 7.29 14.35 5.83
CA THR A 67 5.85 14.07 5.77
C THR A 67 5.54 13.06 4.67
N ILE A 68 6.09 13.25 3.47
CA ILE A 68 5.85 12.34 2.33
C ILE A 68 6.37 10.93 2.67
N ARG A 69 7.59 10.83 3.21
CA ARG A 69 8.20 9.57 3.65
C ARG A 69 7.32 8.86 4.67
N ALA A 70 6.81 9.56 5.68
CA ALA A 70 5.95 8.95 6.70
C ALA A 70 4.69 8.28 6.11
N TYR A 71 4.10 8.86 5.06
CA TYR A 71 2.97 8.22 4.36
C TYR A 71 3.41 7.01 3.52
N LEU A 72 4.54 7.10 2.81
CA LEU A 72 5.07 5.97 2.04
C LEU A 72 5.45 4.80 2.94
N ASP A 73 6.15 5.05 4.05
CA ASP A 73 6.51 4.04 5.05
C ASP A 73 5.24 3.40 5.65
N LYS A 74 4.20 4.20 5.92
CA LYS A 74 2.88 3.67 6.30
C LYS A 74 2.34 2.70 5.25
N TYR A 75 2.46 3.00 3.96
CA TYR A 75 1.98 2.14 2.87
C TYR A 75 2.80 0.86 2.71
N VAL A 76 4.11 0.92 2.92
CA VAL A 76 4.95 -0.27 3.01
C VAL A 76 4.53 -1.14 4.20
N ASN A 77 4.35 -0.53 5.38
CA ASN A 77 3.95 -1.25 6.60
C ASN A 77 2.59 -1.97 6.50
N ILE A 78 1.65 -1.41 5.72
CA ILE A 78 0.36 -2.06 5.46
C ILE A 78 0.36 -2.91 4.18
N ASN A 79 1.52 -3.17 3.56
CA ASN A 79 1.67 -4.00 2.37
C ASN A 79 0.96 -3.47 1.11
N LEU A 80 0.76 -2.15 1.02
CA LEU A 80 0.25 -1.48 -0.17
C LEU A 80 1.37 -1.14 -1.17
N GLY A 81 2.61 -1.08 -0.69
CA GLY A 81 3.80 -0.96 -1.52
C GLY A 81 4.97 -1.72 -0.92
N TYR A 82 6.09 -1.71 -1.62
CA TYR A 82 7.39 -2.14 -1.09
C TYR A 82 8.43 -1.06 -1.40
N GLU A 83 9.53 -1.05 -0.65
CA GLU A 83 10.64 -0.12 -0.89
C GLU A 83 11.90 -0.87 -1.30
N LYS A 84 12.73 -0.22 -2.11
CA LYS A 84 14.06 -0.70 -2.47
C LYS A 84 15.06 0.42 -2.39
N SER A 85 16.16 0.15 -1.69
CA SER A 85 17.25 1.10 -1.50
C SER A 85 18.34 0.87 -2.55
N PHE A 86 18.66 1.92 -3.30
CA PHE A 86 19.76 1.99 -4.25
C PHE A 86 20.78 3.02 -3.75
N GLY A 87 21.74 2.55 -2.94
CA GLY A 87 22.68 3.44 -2.26
C GLY A 87 21.95 4.37 -1.28
N ARG A 88 21.93 5.68 -1.58
CA ARG A 88 21.26 6.70 -0.75
C ARG A 88 19.82 7.01 -1.19
N VAL A 89 19.36 6.41 -2.29
CA VAL A 89 18.02 6.67 -2.85
C VAL A 89 17.11 5.50 -2.50
N THR A 90 15.98 5.80 -1.86
CA THR A 90 14.90 4.83 -1.63
C THR A 90 13.81 5.04 -2.68
N VAL A 91 13.48 3.98 -3.40
CA VAL A 91 12.39 3.95 -4.39
C VAL A 91 11.25 3.10 -3.85
N TYR A 92 10.04 3.63 -3.90
CA TYR A 92 8.82 2.99 -3.43
C TYR A 92 8.03 2.51 -4.62
N TYR A 93 7.68 1.24 -4.62
CA TYR A 93 6.94 0.59 -5.70
C TYR A 93 5.55 0.21 -5.20
N PRO A 94 4.51 0.31 -6.05
CA PRO A 94 3.23 -0.30 -5.75
C PRO A 94 3.44 -1.80 -5.57
N ASN A 95 2.71 -2.38 -4.62
CA ASN A 95 2.72 -3.83 -4.51
C ASN A 95 2.03 -4.41 -5.76
N GLY A 96 2.56 -5.54 -6.25
CA GLY A 96 2.36 -6.03 -7.61
C GLY A 96 0.91 -6.14 -8.11
N ARG A 97 0.74 -6.34 -9.42
CA ARG A 97 -0.59 -6.53 -10.02
C ARG A 97 -1.26 -7.78 -9.43
N LEU A 98 -2.55 -7.64 -9.12
CA LEU A 98 -3.43 -8.78 -8.86
C LEU A 98 -3.30 -9.75 -10.03
N LEU A 99 -2.82 -10.98 -9.75
CA LEU A 99 -2.68 -12.00 -10.79
C LEU A 99 -4.05 -12.52 -11.25
N HIS A 100 -5.00 -12.62 -10.32
CA HIS A 100 -6.37 -13.07 -10.57
C HIS A 100 -7.32 -12.45 -9.53
N ASP A 101 -8.25 -11.61 -9.97
CA ASP A 101 -9.34 -11.09 -9.13
C ASP A 101 -10.21 -12.21 -8.54
N VAL A 102 -10.23 -13.36 -9.22
CA VAL A 102 -10.96 -14.59 -8.80
C VAL A 102 -10.43 -15.16 -7.48
N LEU A 103 -9.20 -14.82 -7.08
CA LEU A 103 -8.59 -15.28 -5.83
C LEU A 103 -8.66 -14.24 -4.71
N GLU A 104 -9.27 -13.07 -4.91
CA GLU A 104 -9.56 -12.16 -3.80
C GLU A 104 -10.74 -12.70 -2.98
N GLU A 105 -10.42 -13.61 -2.05
CA GLU A 105 -11.40 -14.11 -1.10
C GLU A 105 -11.47 -13.17 0.10
N ASN A 106 -12.64 -12.56 0.31
CA ASN A 106 -12.93 -11.74 1.48
C ASN A 106 -13.66 -12.56 2.53
N VAL A 107 -12.97 -12.90 3.62
CA VAL A 107 -13.50 -13.69 4.73
C VAL A 107 -13.81 -12.76 5.91
N PRO A 108 -15.09 -12.58 6.29
CA PRO A 108 -15.44 -11.86 7.51
C PRO A 108 -15.08 -12.72 8.74
N ILE A 109 -14.26 -12.19 9.64
CA ILE A 109 -13.88 -12.84 10.90
C ILE A 109 -14.11 -11.85 12.05
N GLY A 110 -15.13 -12.11 12.86
CA GLY A 110 -15.54 -11.20 13.94
C GLY A 110 -15.98 -9.83 13.39
N LYS A 111 -15.31 -8.75 13.80
CA LYS A 111 -15.58 -7.37 13.36
C LYS A 111 -14.70 -6.90 12.19
N LYS A 112 -13.87 -7.78 11.64
CA LYS A 112 -12.87 -7.48 10.61
C LYS A 112 -13.16 -8.28 9.35
N VAL A 113 -12.67 -7.79 8.22
CA VAL A 113 -12.69 -8.52 6.95
C VAL A 113 -11.25 -8.84 6.59
N TYR A 114 -10.96 -10.09 6.25
CA TYR A 114 -9.64 -10.51 5.79
C TYR A 114 -9.69 -10.81 4.30
N SER A 115 -8.76 -10.26 3.54
CA SER A 115 -8.62 -10.53 2.11
C SER A 115 -7.39 -11.37 1.87
N PHE A 116 -7.55 -12.46 1.12
CA PHE A 116 -6.45 -13.29 0.65
C PHE A 116 -6.19 -12.92 -0.80
N ILE A 117 -4.95 -12.58 -1.14
CA ILE A 117 -4.62 -12.01 -2.44
C ILE A 117 -3.35 -12.66 -2.98
N HIS A 118 -3.39 -13.08 -4.24
CA HIS A 118 -2.20 -13.57 -4.95
C HIS A 118 -1.56 -12.42 -5.75
N LEU A 119 -0.34 -12.04 -5.36
CA LEU A 119 0.43 -10.96 -5.93
C LEU A 119 1.60 -11.49 -6.75
N LYS A 120 1.96 -10.78 -7.83
CA LYS A 120 3.23 -10.98 -8.55
C LYS A 120 3.92 -9.66 -8.82
N ASN A 121 5.18 -9.58 -8.44
CA ASN A 121 6.05 -8.45 -8.70
C ASN A 121 7.44 -8.96 -9.17
N PRO A 122 8.40 -8.08 -9.50
CA PRO A 122 9.74 -8.49 -9.95
C PRO A 122 10.53 -9.36 -8.96
N GLU A 123 10.15 -9.38 -7.68
CA GLU A 123 10.80 -10.19 -6.64
C GLU A 123 10.19 -11.59 -6.49
N GLY A 124 9.07 -11.87 -7.17
CA GLY A 124 8.45 -13.19 -7.20
C GLY A 124 6.93 -13.18 -7.09
N GLU A 125 6.39 -14.33 -6.67
CA GLU A 125 4.96 -14.53 -6.39
C GLU A 125 4.73 -14.63 -4.89
N PHE A 126 3.66 -13.99 -4.42
CA PHE A 126 3.40 -13.84 -3.00
C PHE A 126 1.91 -14.01 -2.68
N ILE A 127 1.61 -14.54 -1.50
CA ILE A 127 0.27 -14.53 -0.92
C ILE A 127 0.23 -13.42 0.13
N ALA A 128 -0.64 -12.44 -0.10
CA ALA A 128 -0.94 -11.38 0.87
C ALA A 128 -2.22 -11.73 1.64
N ILE A 129 -2.17 -11.59 2.96
CA ILE A 129 -3.31 -11.72 3.86
C ILE A 129 -3.51 -10.35 4.49
N GLN A 130 -4.60 -9.68 4.14
CA GLN A 130 -4.84 -8.29 4.45
C GLN A 130 -6.04 -8.12 5.38
N GLU A 131 -5.85 -7.44 6.51
CA GLU A 131 -6.92 -7.03 7.40
C GLU A 131 -7.54 -5.72 6.91
N LYS A 132 -8.84 -5.72 6.65
CA LYS A 132 -9.66 -4.57 6.32
C LYS A 132 -10.62 -4.24 7.47
N LYS A 133 -10.73 -2.96 7.81
CA LYS A 133 -11.70 -2.41 8.78
C LYS A 133 -12.66 -1.47 8.07
N ARG A 134 -13.92 -1.45 8.53
CA ARG A 134 -14.86 -0.41 8.11
C ARG A 134 -14.45 0.92 8.73
N ASN A 135 -14.39 1.96 7.91
CA ASN A 135 -14.22 3.33 8.37
C ASN A 135 -15.58 3.95 8.78
N GLU A 136 -15.56 5.22 9.20
CA GLU A 136 -16.77 5.98 9.60
C GLU A 136 -17.84 6.06 8.50
N LEU A 137 -17.44 5.90 7.24
CA LEU A 137 -18.31 5.90 6.06
C LEU A 137 -18.71 4.48 5.62
N ASN A 138 -18.51 3.47 6.49
CA ASN A 138 -18.73 2.05 6.22
C ASN A 138 -17.92 1.45 5.06
N ALA A 139 -16.96 2.18 4.49
CA ALA A 139 -16.06 1.68 3.46
C ALA A 139 -14.95 0.82 4.07
N LEU A 140 -14.56 -0.25 3.37
CA LEU A 140 -13.46 -1.12 3.80
C LEU A 140 -12.12 -0.45 3.53
N THR A 141 -11.33 -0.26 4.57
CA THR A 141 -9.98 0.30 4.54
C THR A 141 -8.98 -0.72 5.06
N LEU A 142 -7.87 -0.88 4.34
CA LEU A 142 -6.76 -1.73 4.77
C LEU A 142 -6.17 -1.19 6.08
N SER A 143 -6.10 -2.04 7.11
CA SER A 143 -5.55 -1.68 8.42
C SER A 143 -4.28 -2.46 8.77
N GLY A 144 -3.94 -3.50 8.02
CA GLY A 144 -2.71 -4.25 8.18
C GLY A 144 -2.69 -5.46 7.26
N GLY A 145 -1.58 -6.19 7.25
CA GLY A 145 -1.50 -7.45 6.53
C GLY A 145 -0.13 -8.09 6.66
N ILE A 146 -0.01 -9.31 6.16
CA ILE A 146 1.25 -10.03 6.00
C ILE A 146 1.40 -10.46 4.55
N ILE A 147 2.64 -10.54 4.08
CA ILE A 147 3.01 -11.09 2.78
C ILE A 147 3.90 -12.29 3.01
N ILE A 148 3.61 -13.36 2.29
CA ILE A 148 4.35 -14.62 2.38
C ILE A 148 4.74 -15.00 0.95
N ASN A 149 6.00 -15.38 0.74
CA ASN A 149 6.41 -15.92 -0.55
C ASN A 149 5.55 -17.17 -0.87
N LYS A 150 5.04 -17.27 -2.10
CA LYS A 150 4.15 -18.35 -2.52
C LYS A 150 4.75 -19.74 -2.27
N GLU A 151 6.06 -19.91 -2.45
CA GLU A 151 6.76 -21.18 -2.23
C GLU A 151 6.80 -21.58 -0.76
N ALA A 152 6.84 -20.61 0.15
CA ALA A 152 6.83 -20.85 1.60
C ALA A 152 5.40 -20.95 2.19
N PHE A 153 4.38 -20.61 1.41
CA PHE A 153 2.99 -20.57 1.88
C PHE A 153 2.45 -21.92 2.37
N PRO A 154 2.74 -23.08 1.72
CA PRO A 154 2.33 -24.38 2.24
C PRO A 154 2.84 -24.64 3.67
N SER A 155 4.13 -24.39 3.91
CA SER A 155 4.75 -24.57 5.24
C SER A 155 4.15 -23.63 6.29
N PHE A 156 3.80 -22.40 5.90
CA PHE A 156 3.09 -21.47 6.77
C PHE A 156 1.71 -22.01 7.21
N VAL A 157 0.93 -22.54 6.27
CA VAL A 157 -0.39 -23.14 6.54
C VAL A 157 -0.26 -24.38 7.43
N GLU A 158 0.73 -25.23 7.19
CA GLU A 158 1.03 -26.39 8.05
C GLU A 158 1.30 -25.96 9.50
N HIS A 159 2.08 -24.90 9.69
CA HIS A 159 2.40 -24.40 11.02
C HIS A 159 1.16 -23.83 11.74
N ILE A 160 0.31 -23.07 11.03
CA ILE A 160 -0.98 -22.60 11.59
C ILE A 160 -1.85 -23.78 12.02
N ASN A 161 -1.97 -24.80 11.16
CA ASN A 161 -2.76 -26.00 11.47
C ASN A 161 -2.20 -26.76 12.67
N HIS A 162 -0.88 -26.84 12.82
CA HIS A 162 -0.23 -27.43 13.97
C HIS A 162 -0.54 -26.67 15.26
N ILE A 163 -0.46 -25.33 15.24
CA ILE A 163 -0.84 -24.48 16.38
C ILE A 163 -2.32 -24.70 16.74
N ASN A 164 -3.21 -24.69 15.75
CA ASN A 164 -4.64 -24.90 15.97
C ASN A 164 -4.93 -26.27 16.62
N LYS A 165 -4.23 -27.33 16.18
CA LYS A 165 -4.32 -28.66 16.80
C LYS A 165 -3.83 -28.64 18.25
N LYS A 166 -2.75 -27.94 18.58
CA LYS A 166 -2.29 -27.81 19.97
C LYS A 166 -3.28 -27.04 20.85
N MET A 167 -3.93 -26.02 20.31
CA MET A 167 -4.93 -25.24 21.05
C MET A 167 -6.22 -26.03 21.32
N ASN A 168 -6.68 -26.83 20.35
CA ASN A 168 -7.94 -27.59 20.45
C ASN A 168 -7.76 -29.03 20.94
N GLY A 169 -6.53 -29.54 20.93
CA GLY A 169 -6.16 -30.92 21.26
C GLY A 169 -5.51 -31.06 22.63
N GLY A 170 -5.72 -30.12 23.55
CA GLY A 170 -5.24 -30.20 24.93
C GLY A 170 -5.90 -31.33 25.73
N LYS A 171 -5.35 -32.55 25.57
CA LYS A 171 -5.09 -33.50 26.65
C LYS A 171 -3.59 -33.74 26.71
#